data_AF-A0A7C1XVP5-F1
#
_entry.id   AF-A0A7C1XVP5-F1
#
_cell.length_a   1.000
_cell.length_b   1.000
_cell.length_c   1.000
_cell.angle_alpha   90.00
_cell.angle_beta   90.00
_cell.angle_gamma   90.00
#
_symmetry.space_group_name_H-M   'P 1'
#
loop_
_entity.id
_entity.type
_entity.pdbx_description
1 polymer ?
#
loop_
_entity_poly.entity_id
_entity_poly.type
_entity_poly.pdbx_seq_one_letter_code
_entity_poly.pdbx_strand_id
1 'polypeptide(L)'
;MKRRPELIPLSKEHHESLVLAKKCQHIAAAGKHGDIELLCQQIVHTFPGKWEQHFRSEETGIFSLAEACGGEMAILCGQLRQEHDRLREIHRAMKGGDCSGLNAFGELLQTHTRKEERELFPLLEASFSDEQLRLATAKHRPQRPASPSGK
;
A
#
# COMPACT_ATOMS: atom_id res chain seq x y z
N MET A 1 -2.60 -19.16 9.61
CA MET A 1 -1.90 -19.74 8.44
C MET A 1 -0.55 -19.04 8.28
N LYS A 2 0.48 -19.75 7.82
CA LYS A 2 1.77 -19.15 7.48
C LYS A 2 1.65 -18.54 6.08
N ARG A 3 2.00 -17.25 5.94
CA ARG A 3 1.97 -16.54 4.66
C ARG A 3 2.82 -17.27 3.60
N ARG A 4 2.29 -17.46 2.39
CA ARG A 4 3.00 -18.06 1.25
C ARG A 4 4.28 -17.27 0.92
N PRO A 5 5.41 -17.93 0.60
CA PRO A 5 6.69 -17.26 0.33
C PRO A 5 6.62 -16.11 -0.68
N GLU A 6 5.80 -16.28 -1.72
CA GLU A 6 5.60 -15.34 -2.83
C GLU A 6 4.97 -14.02 -2.37
N LEU A 7 4.15 -14.07 -1.31
CA LEU A 7 3.43 -12.91 -0.76
C LEU A 7 4.19 -12.23 0.39
N ILE A 8 5.21 -12.88 0.96
CA ILE A 8 6.00 -12.33 2.08
C ILE A 8 6.63 -10.96 1.75
N PRO A 9 7.19 -10.72 0.54
CA PRO A 9 7.75 -9.41 0.19
C PRO A 9 6.72 -8.28 0.32
N LEU A 10 5.53 -8.46 -0.26
CA LEU A 10 4.43 -7.49 -0.17
C LEU A 10 4.00 -7.26 1.28
N SER A 11 3.92 -8.32 2.08
CA SER A 11 3.58 -8.19 3.51
C SER A 11 4.61 -7.43 4.35
N LYS A 12 5.88 -7.46 3.95
CA LYS A 12 6.89 -6.61 4.60
C LYS A 12 6.65 -5.15 4.27
N GLU A 13 6.29 -4.84 3.03
CA GLU A 13 5.94 -3.48 2.61
C GLU A 13 4.64 -3.00 3.30
N HIS A 14 3.66 -3.88 3.47
CA HIS A 14 2.45 -3.62 4.27
C HIS A 14 2.74 -3.23 5.72
N HIS A 15 3.73 -3.87 6.35
CA HIS A 15 4.13 -3.46 7.70
C HIS A 15 4.59 -1.99 7.73
N GLU A 16 5.37 -1.58 6.73
CA GLU A 16 5.83 -0.20 6.60
C GLU A 16 4.69 0.76 6.28
N SER A 17 3.71 0.35 5.45
CA SER A 17 2.47 1.10 5.19
C SER A 17 1.68 1.35 6.48
N LEU A 18 1.55 0.34 7.33
CA LEU A 18 0.85 0.47 8.62
C LEU A 18 1.59 1.38 9.61
N VAL A 19 2.92 1.39 9.59
CA VAL A 19 3.73 2.33 10.38
C VAL A 19 3.51 3.76 9.90
N LEU A 20 3.56 4.00 8.58
CA LEU A 20 3.29 5.31 8.00
C LEU A 20 1.86 5.78 8.32
N ALA A 21 0.86 4.90 8.14
CA ALA A 21 -0.53 5.20 8.42
C ALA A 21 -0.75 5.68 9.86
N LYS A 22 -0.18 4.97 10.84
CA LYS A 22 -0.23 5.38 12.26
C LYS A 22 0.46 6.72 12.49
N LYS A 23 1.61 6.95 11.85
CA LYS A 23 2.34 8.22 11.95
C LYS A 23 1.50 9.39 11.42
N CYS A 24 0.83 9.22 10.28
CA CYS A 24 -0.08 10.23 9.70
C CYS A 24 -1.22 10.58 10.66
N GLN A 25 -1.93 9.57 11.18
CA GLN A 25 -3.04 9.77 12.12
C GLN A 25 -2.57 10.47 13.41
N HIS A 26 -1.42 10.05 13.95
CA HIS A 26 -0.87 10.65 15.17
C HIS A 26 -0.48 12.12 14.99
N ILE A 27 0.25 12.45 13.91
CA ILE A 27 0.67 13.83 13.64
C ILE A 27 -0.55 14.71 13.31
N ALA A 28 -1.51 14.21 12.55
CA ALA A 28 -2.73 14.94 12.26
C ALA A 28 -3.55 15.23 13.54
N ALA A 29 -3.68 14.25 14.43
CA ALA A 29 -4.38 14.43 15.72
C ALA A 29 -3.67 15.43 16.65
N ALA A 30 -2.34 15.51 16.60
CA ALA A 30 -1.58 16.50 17.36
C ALA A 30 -1.77 17.93 16.85
N GLY A 31 -2.18 18.12 15.59
CA GLY A 31 -2.58 19.42 15.03
C GLY A 31 -1.45 20.43 14.85
N LYS A 32 -0.18 20.04 15.02
CA LYS A 32 0.97 20.94 14.85
C LYS A 32 1.27 21.14 13.37
N HIS A 33 1.00 22.36 12.88
CA HIS A 33 1.10 22.68 11.46
C HIS A 33 2.46 22.31 10.84
N GLY A 34 3.58 22.67 11.48
CA GLY A 34 4.91 22.36 10.96
C GLY A 34 5.22 20.86 10.88
N ASP A 35 4.72 20.05 11.82
CA ASP A 35 4.90 18.60 11.80
C ASP A 35 4.08 17.94 10.69
N ILE A 36 2.87 18.45 10.44
CA ILE A 36 1.99 18.03 9.35
C ILE A 36 2.66 18.31 8.00
N GLU A 37 3.13 19.53 7.78
CA GLU A 37 3.82 19.92 6.54
C GLU A 37 5.07 19.09 6.30
N LEU A 38 5.89 18.90 7.35
CA LEU A 38 7.10 18.10 7.27
C LEU A 38 6.78 16.65 6.86
N LEU A 39 5.74 16.04 7.44
CA LEU A 39 5.34 14.70 7.08
C LEU A 39 4.78 14.62 5.65
N CYS A 40 3.95 15.58 5.22
CA CYS A 40 3.47 15.64 3.84
C CYS A 40 4.64 15.69 2.86
N GLN A 41 5.64 16.53 3.10
CA GLN A 41 6.83 16.65 2.24
C GLN A 41 7.61 15.33 2.17
N GLN A 42 7.76 14.64 3.31
CA GLN A 42 8.35 13.30 3.35
C GLN A 42 7.55 12.28 2.52
N ILE A 43 6.22 12.30 2.63
CA ILE A 43 5.34 11.43 1.84
C ILE A 43 5.49 11.76 0.36
N VAL A 44 5.39 13.03 -0.04
CA VAL A 44 5.54 13.47 -1.44
C VAL A 44 6.89 13.03 -2.04
N HIS A 45 7.97 13.13 -1.26
CA HIS A 45 9.30 12.71 -1.71
C HIS A 45 9.41 11.18 -1.88
N THR A 46 8.86 10.41 -0.94
CA THR A 46 9.04 8.95 -0.90
C THR A 46 8.01 8.17 -1.71
N PHE A 47 6.82 8.73 -1.94
CA PHE A 47 5.69 8.05 -2.57
C PHE A 47 6.00 7.49 -3.97
N PRO A 48 6.59 8.23 -4.92
CA PRO A 48 6.84 7.70 -6.27
C PRO A 48 7.84 6.55 -6.30
N GLY A 49 8.83 6.60 -5.40
CA GLY A 49 9.89 5.59 -5.33
C GLY A 49 9.46 4.32 -4.61
N LYS A 50 8.47 4.41 -3.71
CA LYS A 50 8.09 3.31 -2.82
C LYS A 50 6.65 2.87 -3.02
N TRP A 51 5.70 3.70 -2.63
CA TRP A 51 4.27 3.34 -2.59
C TRP A 51 3.66 3.20 -3.97
N GLU A 52 4.04 4.06 -4.93
CA GLU A 52 3.59 3.89 -6.31
C GLU A 52 4.13 2.59 -6.94
N GLN A 53 5.35 2.17 -6.59
CA GLN A 53 5.92 0.91 -7.10
C GLN A 53 5.23 -0.31 -6.47
N HIS A 54 4.88 -0.22 -5.20
CA HIS A 54 4.08 -1.22 -4.48
C HIS A 54 2.71 -1.41 -5.17
N PHE A 55 1.92 -0.33 -5.28
CA PHE A 55 0.60 -0.37 -5.92
C PHE A 55 0.65 -0.90 -7.35
N ARG A 56 1.64 -0.47 -8.15
CA ARG A 56 1.80 -0.99 -9.52
C ARG A 56 2.14 -2.48 -9.56
N SER A 57 2.90 -2.98 -8.59
CA SER A 57 3.21 -4.41 -8.50
C SER A 57 1.96 -5.24 -8.23
N GLU A 58 1.10 -4.77 -7.33
CA GLU A 58 -0.18 -5.41 -7.02
C GLU A 58 -1.14 -5.35 -8.20
N GLU A 59 -1.34 -4.15 -8.76
CA GLU A 59 -2.26 -3.90 -9.85
C GLU A 59 -1.95 -4.72 -11.11
N THR A 60 -0.67 -4.81 -11.48
CA THR A 60 -0.23 -5.50 -12.72
C THR A 60 0.06 -6.98 -12.53
N GLY A 61 0.02 -7.45 -11.28
CA GLY A 61 0.31 -8.82 -10.88
C GLY A 61 -0.89 -9.47 -10.20
N ILE A 62 -0.98 -9.28 -8.89
CA ILE A 62 -2.00 -9.89 -8.03
C ILE A 62 -3.42 -9.54 -8.46
N PHE A 63 -3.73 -8.25 -8.64
CA PHE A 63 -5.09 -7.81 -8.98
C PHE A 63 -5.46 -8.30 -10.37
N SER A 64 -4.53 -8.27 -11.32
CA SER A 64 -4.74 -8.78 -12.69
C SER A 64 -5.04 -10.30 -12.69
N LEU A 65 -4.33 -11.08 -11.86
CA LEU A 65 -4.59 -12.52 -11.71
C LEU A 65 -6.00 -12.78 -11.13
N ALA A 66 -6.36 -12.07 -10.07
CA ALA A 66 -7.66 -12.19 -9.42
C ALA A 66 -8.82 -11.76 -10.33
N GLU A 67 -8.67 -10.64 -11.05
CA GLU A 67 -9.65 -10.12 -12.01
C GLU A 67 -9.91 -11.13 -13.15
N ALA A 68 -8.87 -11.83 -13.63
CA ALA A 68 -9.01 -12.86 -14.66
C ALA A 68 -9.84 -14.08 -14.21
N CYS A 69 -9.89 -14.36 -12.91
CA CYS A 69 -10.70 -15.44 -12.35
C CYS A 69 -12.15 -15.03 -12.05
N GLY A 70 -12.43 -13.72 -11.95
CA GLY A 70 -13.77 -13.20 -11.66
C GLY A 70 -14.25 -13.42 -10.22
N GLY A 71 -15.55 -13.25 -10.01
CA GLY A 71 -16.21 -13.48 -8.71
C GLY A 71 -15.87 -12.45 -7.64
N GLU A 72 -15.98 -12.87 -6.38
CA GLU A 72 -15.77 -12.01 -5.20
C GLU A 72 -14.36 -11.40 -5.15
N MET A 73 -13.34 -12.16 -5.56
CA MET A 73 -11.96 -11.70 -5.55
C MET A 73 -11.73 -10.57 -6.56
N ALA A 74 -12.36 -10.64 -7.74
CA ALA A 74 -12.29 -9.56 -8.73
C ALA A 74 -12.98 -8.28 -8.22
N ILE A 75 -14.11 -8.40 -7.53
CA ILE A 75 -14.81 -7.27 -6.91
C ILE A 75 -13.93 -6.63 -5.84
N LEU A 76 -13.30 -7.43 -4.98
CA LEU A 76 -12.39 -6.96 -3.94
C LEU A 76 -11.19 -6.19 -4.53
N CYS A 77 -10.54 -6.75 -5.56
CA CYS A 77 -9.44 -6.07 -6.25
C CYS A 77 -9.88 -4.76 -6.94
N GLY A 78 -11.09 -4.72 -7.50
CA GLY A 78 -11.66 -3.50 -8.06
C GLY A 78 -11.87 -2.39 -7.01
N GLN A 79 -12.19 -2.75 -5.76
CA GLN A 79 -12.26 -1.80 -4.64
C GLN A 79 -10.87 -1.33 -4.22
N LEU A 80 -9.92 -2.25 -4.04
CA LEU A 80 -8.53 -1.92 -3.66
C LEU A 80 -7.86 -1.00 -4.67
N ARG A 81 -8.13 -1.19 -5.97
CA ARG A 81 -7.65 -0.29 -7.04
C ARG A 81 -8.22 1.13 -6.90
N GLN A 82 -9.50 1.27 -6.58
CA GLN A 82 -10.10 2.58 -6.31
C GLN A 82 -9.50 3.25 -5.07
N GLU A 83 -9.17 2.45 -4.04
CA GLU A 83 -8.46 2.93 -2.85
C GLU A 83 -7.03 3.42 -3.21
N HIS A 84 -6.30 2.72 -4.10
CA HIS A 84 -5.01 3.20 -4.63
C HIS A 84 -5.16 4.55 -5.33
N ASP A 85 -6.17 4.69 -6.20
CA ASP A 85 -6.41 5.94 -6.92
C ASP A 85 -6.71 7.09 -5.95
N ARG A 86 -7.48 6.82 -4.89
CA ARG A 86 -7.74 7.81 -3.85
C ARG A 86 -6.48 8.18 -3.06
N LEU A 87 -5.60 7.22 -2.75
CA LEU A 87 -4.30 7.50 -2.12
C LEU A 87 -3.42 8.36 -3.04
N ARG A 88 -3.42 8.10 -4.35
CA ARG A 88 -2.70 8.90 -5.36
C ARG A 88 -3.26 10.32 -5.45
N GLU A 89 -4.57 10.49 -5.38
CA GLU A 89 -5.22 11.81 -5.36
C GLU A 89 -4.77 12.64 -4.16
N ILE A 90 -4.83 12.06 -2.95
CA ILE A 90 -4.41 12.75 -1.73
C ILE A 90 -2.92 13.10 -1.82
N HIS A 91 -2.07 12.20 -2.33
CA HIS A 91 -0.67 12.50 -2.57
C HIS A 91 -0.46 13.65 -3.58
N ARG A 92 -1.24 13.71 -4.67
CA ARG A 92 -1.19 14.83 -5.64
C ARG A 92 -1.58 16.16 -4.98
N ALA A 93 -2.58 16.16 -4.10
CA ALA A 93 -2.97 17.33 -3.32
C ALA A 93 -1.83 17.80 -2.40
N MET A 94 -1.20 16.87 -1.65
CA MET A 94 -0.02 17.16 -0.82
C MET A 94 1.14 17.73 -1.64
N LYS A 95 1.37 17.19 -2.86
CA LYS A 95 2.39 17.71 -3.78
C LYS A 95 2.07 19.15 -4.24
N GLY A 96 0.80 19.51 -4.33
CA GLY A 96 0.32 20.87 -4.59
C GLY A 96 0.34 21.81 -3.37
N GLY A 97 0.77 21.32 -2.21
CA GLY A 97 0.83 22.09 -0.95
C GLY A 97 -0.39 21.91 -0.04
N ASP A 98 -1.39 21.12 -0.44
CA ASP A 98 -2.55 20.84 0.41
C ASP A 98 -2.31 19.62 1.31
N CYS A 99 -2.01 19.91 2.57
CA CYS A 99 -1.80 18.91 3.62
C CYS A 99 -3.05 18.52 4.40
N SER A 100 -4.22 19.08 4.10
CA SER A 100 -5.45 18.82 4.85
C SER A 100 -5.86 17.34 4.82
N GLY A 101 -5.46 16.62 3.76
CA GLY A 101 -5.73 15.20 3.57
C GLY A 101 -4.86 14.23 4.38
N LEU A 102 -3.93 14.69 5.24
CA LEU A 102 -2.98 13.80 5.92
C LEU A 102 -3.64 12.72 6.79
N ASN A 103 -4.67 13.08 7.56
CA ASN A 103 -5.39 12.10 8.38
C ASN A 103 -6.11 11.05 7.50
N ALA A 104 -6.84 11.53 6.48
CA ALA A 104 -7.57 10.68 5.55
C ALA A 104 -6.64 9.72 4.79
N PHE A 105 -5.44 10.18 4.41
CA PHE A 105 -4.40 9.33 3.84
C PHE A 105 -4.02 8.19 4.80
N GLY A 106 -3.78 8.51 6.07
CA GLY A 106 -3.41 7.52 7.09
C GLY A 106 -4.54 6.53 7.40
N GLU A 107 -5.78 6.98 7.48
CA GLU A 107 -6.94 6.10 7.69
C GLU A 107 -7.18 5.16 6.52
N LEU A 108 -7.12 5.69 5.30
CA LEU A 108 -7.30 4.92 4.08
C LEU A 108 -6.17 3.88 3.93
N LEU A 109 -4.91 4.30 4.07
CA LEU A 109 -3.76 3.39 3.98
C LEU A 109 -3.83 2.27 5.02
N GLN A 110 -4.26 2.57 6.26
CA GLN A 110 -4.43 1.53 7.28
C GLN A 110 -5.52 0.52 6.90
N THR A 111 -6.67 1.02 6.47
CA THR A 111 -7.84 0.19 6.15
C THR A 111 -7.56 -0.69 4.94
N HIS A 112 -6.99 -0.07 3.90
CA HIS A 112 -6.53 -0.70 2.67
C HIS A 112 -5.56 -1.86 2.95
N THR A 113 -4.43 -1.57 3.60
CA THR A 113 -3.41 -2.59 3.89
C THR A 113 -3.95 -3.73 4.77
N ARG A 114 -4.88 -3.44 5.70
CA ARG A 114 -5.51 -4.51 6.50
C ARG A 114 -6.44 -5.38 5.67
N LYS A 115 -7.17 -4.80 4.71
CA LYS A 115 -8.06 -5.52 3.80
C LYS A 115 -7.25 -6.48 2.93
N GLU A 116 -6.11 -6.04 2.41
CA GLU A 116 -5.22 -6.91 1.64
C GLU A 116 -4.70 -8.08 2.48
N GLU A 117 -4.18 -7.79 3.67
CA GLU A 117 -3.59 -8.77 4.58
C GLU A 117 -4.59 -9.81 5.11
N ARG A 118 -5.84 -9.39 5.36
CA ARG A 118 -6.84 -10.20 6.07
C ARG A 118 -7.88 -10.84 5.16
N GLU A 119 -8.09 -10.29 3.97
CA GLU A 119 -9.14 -10.73 3.05
C GLU A 119 -8.52 -11.19 1.73
N LEU A 120 -7.82 -10.31 1.02
CA LEU A 120 -7.28 -10.65 -0.31
C LEU A 120 -6.24 -11.78 -0.23
N PHE A 121 -5.24 -11.66 0.64
CA PHE A 121 -4.14 -12.62 0.69
C PHE A 121 -4.62 -14.02 1.08
N PRO A 122 -5.46 -14.21 2.11
CA PRO A 122 -6.05 -15.52 2.39
C PRO A 122 -6.83 -16.11 1.22
N LEU A 123 -7.58 -15.30 0.47
CA LEU A 123 -8.29 -15.75 -0.73
C LEU A 123 -7.30 -16.22 -1.81
N LEU A 124 -6.24 -15.46 -2.06
CA LEU A 124 -5.19 -15.84 -3.00
C LEU A 124 -4.52 -17.17 -2.62
N GLU A 125 -4.19 -17.34 -1.34
CA GLU A 125 -3.55 -18.54 -0.81
C GLU A 125 -4.44 -19.79 -0.89
N ALA A 126 -5.76 -19.59 -0.90
CA ALA A 126 -6.74 -20.66 -1.02
C ALA A 126 -7.09 -21.00 -2.49
N SER A 127 -6.99 -20.03 -3.40
CA SER A 127 -7.43 -20.17 -4.80
C SER A 127 -6.32 -20.44 -5.80
N PHE A 128 -5.06 -20.10 -5.49
CA PHE A 128 -3.95 -20.20 -6.43
C PHE A 128 -2.83 -21.12 -5.97
N SER A 129 -2.22 -21.79 -6.93
CA SER A 129 -0.99 -22.54 -6.73
C SER A 129 0.22 -21.61 -6.50
N ASP A 130 1.27 -22.15 -5.87
CA ASP A 130 2.52 -21.41 -5.66
C ASP A 130 3.11 -20.91 -7.00
N GLU A 131 2.97 -21.66 -8.09
CA GLU A 131 3.44 -21.25 -9.42
C GLU A 131 2.66 -20.03 -9.95
N GLN A 132 1.33 -20.01 -9.81
CA GLN A 132 0.51 -18.87 -10.23
C GLN A 132 0.84 -17.62 -9.41
N LEU A 133 1.01 -17.76 -8.09
CA LEU A 133 1.41 -16.65 -7.22
C LEU A 133 2.83 -16.16 -7.55
N ARG A 134 3.75 -17.07 -7.87
CA ARG A 134 5.11 -16.70 -8.30
C ARG A 134 5.10 -15.93 -9.61
N LEU A 135 4.28 -16.33 -10.58
CA LEU A 135 4.14 -15.61 -11.84
C LEU A 135 3.51 -14.23 -11.64
N ALA A 136 2.48 -14.12 -10.82
CA ALA A 136 1.83 -12.85 -10.50
C ALA A 136 2.74 -11.88 -9.75
N THR A 137 3.63 -12.39 -8.89
CA THR A 137 4.58 -11.58 -8.12
C THR A 137 5.94 -11.41 -8.81
N ALA A 138 6.18 -12.02 -9.97
CA ALA A 138 7.50 -12.02 -10.63
C ALA A 138 8.03 -10.62 -10.97
N LYS A 139 7.14 -9.66 -11.21
CA LYS A 139 7.48 -8.26 -11.51
C LYS A 139 7.71 -7.41 -10.26
N HIS A 140 7.31 -7.92 -9.09
CA HIS A 140 7.53 -7.24 -7.83
C HIS A 140 9.02 -7.29 -7.49
N ARG A 141 9.68 -6.13 -7.57
CA ARG A 141 11.06 -5.97 -7.12
C ARG A 141 11.01 -5.49 -5.67
N PRO A 142 11.44 -6.30 -4.68
CA PRO A 142 11.39 -5.89 -3.29
C PRO A 142 12.22 -4.62 -3.10
N GLN A 143 11.63 -3.63 -2.45
CA GLN A 143 12.33 -2.41 -2.13
C GLN A 143 13.48 -2.71 -1.16
N ARG A 144 14.69 -2.19 -1.47
CA ARG A 144 15.76 -2.18 -0.47
C ARG A 144 15.33 -1.25 0.66
N PRO A 145 15.48 -1.64 1.94
CA PRO A 145 15.22 -0.71 3.03
C PRO A 145 16.12 0.51 2.83
N ALA A 146 15.54 1.71 2.97
CA ALA A 146 16.33 2.92 3.05
C ALA A 146 17.37 2.71 4.16
N SER A 147 18.65 2.85 3.83
CA SER A 147 19.71 2.80 4.85
C SER A 147 19.35 3.79 5.94
N PRO A 148 19.49 3.45 7.24
CA PRO A 148 19.19 4.42 8.28
C PRO A 148 20.13 5.60 8.06
N SER A 149 19.57 6.77 7.75
CA SER A 149 20.31 8.02 7.80
C SER A 149 20.89 8.11 9.20
N GLY A 150 22.21 7.96 9.29
CA GLY A 150 22.97 8.03 10.53
C GLY A 150 22.66 9.33 11.25
N LYS A 151 22.52 9.21 12.57
CA LYS A 151 22.43 10.33 13.51
C LYS A 151 23.65 11.23 13.42
#